data_AF-A0A957FR83-F1
#
_entry.id   AF-A0A957FR83-F1
#
_cell.length_a   1.000
_cell.length_b   1.000
_cell.length_c   1.000
_cell.angle_alpha   90.00
_cell.angle_beta   90.00
_cell.angle_gamma   90.00
#
_symmetry.space_group_name_H-M   'P 1'
#
loop_
_entity.id
_entity.type
_entity.pdbx_description
1 polymer ?
#
loop_
_entity_poly.entity_id
_entity_poly.type
_entity_poly.pdbx_seq_one_letter_code
_entity_poly.pdbx_strand_id
1 'polypeptide(L)'
;GEVSQRSLREALVATEETVRGVLSSLADDPALAALGVEILNLSVLAIKPSPETARALEAEAREEILRQSDQAIYDRRNAAVEQERRIKENELNTELAIEAKQRQIREAKVEADLAVESKQQAIRELQLRGQIEMENERKQLAAARADNTRTEADAQAYAISASLQPLQALDPKMLDLLGMQSADPRKLISSALRDLAANADKIGNLNISPDLLEALMK
;
A
#
# COMPACT_ATOMS: atom_id res chain seq x y z
N GLY A 1 68.41 29.61 -59.13
CA GLY A 1 69.24 29.37 -57.93
C GLY A 1 68.37 28.74 -56.86
N GLU A 2 68.92 27.93 -55.96
CA GLU A 2 68.15 27.16 -54.96
C GLU A 2 67.18 28.03 -54.11
N VAL A 3 67.50 29.32 -53.94
CA VAL A 3 66.66 30.30 -53.23
C VAL A 3 65.37 30.66 -53.98
N SER A 4 65.33 30.59 -55.32
CA SER A 4 64.17 30.99 -56.13
C SER A 4 63.10 29.90 -56.26
N GLN A 5 63.31 28.73 -55.66
CA GLN A 5 62.38 27.59 -55.71
C GLN A 5 61.58 27.40 -54.42
N ARG A 6 61.89 28.14 -53.35
CA ARG A 6 61.23 28.04 -52.04
C ARG A 6 60.32 29.24 -51.79
N SER A 7 59.22 29.06 -51.04
CA SER A 7 58.41 30.18 -50.60
C SER A 7 59.20 31.05 -49.61
N LEU A 8 58.88 32.35 -49.53
CA LEU A 8 59.58 33.29 -48.64
C LEU A 8 59.55 32.83 -47.16
N ARG A 9 58.46 32.19 -46.72
CA ARG A 9 58.33 31.64 -45.35
C ARG A 9 59.29 30.46 -45.13
N GLU A 10 59.42 29.56 -46.11
CA GLU A 10 60.35 28.43 -46.05
C GLU A 10 61.81 28.89 -46.18
N ALA A 11 62.10 29.89 -47.01
CA ALA A 11 63.45 30.44 -47.16
C ALA A 11 63.94 31.14 -45.87
N LEU A 12 63.03 31.77 -45.11
CA LEU A 12 63.35 32.38 -43.81
C LEU A 12 63.63 31.34 -42.71
N VAL A 13 62.93 30.21 -42.72
CA VAL A 13 63.10 29.13 -41.72
C VAL A 13 64.23 28.17 -42.09
N ALA A 14 64.44 27.90 -43.38
CA ALA A 14 65.40 26.93 -43.89
C ALA A 14 66.72 27.56 -44.35
N THR A 15 67.21 28.57 -43.63
CA THR A 15 68.45 29.29 -43.96
C THR A 15 69.66 28.34 -43.93
N GLU A 16 69.74 27.44 -42.95
CA GLU A 16 70.86 26.50 -42.81
C GLU A 16 70.94 25.47 -43.94
N GLU A 17 69.79 24.94 -44.38
CA GLU A 17 69.74 24.00 -45.51
C GLU A 17 70.17 24.66 -46.82
N THR A 18 69.74 25.90 -47.01
CA THR A 18 70.06 26.68 -48.21
C THR A 18 71.55 27.02 -48.27
N VAL A 19 72.18 27.36 -47.14
CA VAL A 19 73.62 27.60 -47.06
C VAL A 19 74.41 26.34 -47.40
N ARG A 20 73.99 25.16 -46.91
CA ARG A 20 74.67 23.89 -47.22
C ARG A 20 74.60 23.54 -48.71
N GLY A 21 73.44 23.68 -49.34
CA GLY A 21 73.27 23.39 -50.79
C GLY A 21 74.13 24.31 -51.66
N VAL A 22 74.13 25.61 -51.35
CA VAL A 22 74.93 26.60 -52.08
C VAL A 22 76.43 26.39 -51.86
N LEU A 23 76.89 26.09 -50.63
CA LEU A 23 78.30 25.81 -50.36
C LEU A 23 78.79 24.57 -51.13
N SER A 24 77.98 23.50 -51.18
CA SER A 24 78.32 22.32 -51.99
C SER A 24 78.43 22.64 -53.48
N SER A 25 77.48 23.42 -54.02
CA SER A 25 77.51 23.83 -55.43
C SER A 25 78.70 24.74 -55.78
N LEU A 26 79.16 25.57 -54.86
CA LEU A 26 80.32 26.46 -55.03
C LEU A 26 81.65 25.72 -54.85
N ALA A 27 81.71 24.71 -53.98
CA ALA A 27 82.90 23.88 -53.82
C ALA A 27 83.20 23.06 -55.10
N ASP A 28 82.15 22.65 -55.82
CA ASP A 28 82.26 21.85 -57.05
C ASP A 28 82.45 22.69 -58.33
N ASP A 29 82.59 24.02 -58.24
CA ASP A 29 82.71 24.89 -59.42
C ASP A 29 84.15 24.86 -60.01
N PRO A 30 84.32 24.34 -61.25
CA PRO A 30 85.64 24.21 -61.88
C PRO A 30 86.34 25.56 -62.14
N ALA A 31 85.61 26.68 -62.18
CA ALA A 31 86.20 28.01 -62.32
C ALA A 31 86.99 28.45 -61.07
N LEU A 32 86.50 28.08 -59.88
CA LEU A 32 87.16 28.38 -58.60
C LEU A 32 88.39 27.49 -58.38
N ALA A 33 88.29 26.22 -58.78
CA ALA A 33 89.42 25.28 -58.77
C ALA A 33 90.56 25.74 -59.69
N ALA A 34 90.25 26.27 -60.89
CA ALA A 34 91.25 26.80 -61.81
C ALA A 34 91.95 28.08 -61.31
N LEU A 35 91.32 28.83 -60.40
CA LEU A 35 91.86 30.03 -59.76
C LEU A 35 92.60 29.74 -58.45
N GLY A 36 92.59 28.49 -57.96
CA GLY A 36 93.26 28.09 -56.72
C GLY A 36 92.62 28.65 -55.44
N VAL A 37 91.32 28.96 -55.47
CA VAL A 37 90.59 29.55 -54.34
C VAL A 37 89.81 28.48 -53.59
N GLU A 38 90.03 28.38 -52.27
CA GLU A 38 89.30 27.46 -51.38
C GLU A 38 88.29 28.23 -50.52
N ILE A 39 87.01 27.81 -50.55
CA ILE A 39 85.95 28.43 -49.76
C ILE A 39 85.84 27.73 -48.41
N LEU A 40 86.22 28.43 -47.33
CA LEU A 40 86.18 27.88 -45.98
C LEU A 40 84.81 27.95 -45.31
N ASN A 41 84.03 28.98 -45.62
CA ASN A 41 82.71 29.20 -45.01
C ASN A 41 81.84 30.10 -45.89
N LEU A 42 80.53 29.85 -45.87
CA LEU A 42 79.50 30.69 -46.46
C LEU A 42 78.51 31.07 -45.36
N SER A 43 78.35 32.37 -45.14
CA SER A 43 77.39 32.93 -44.19
C SER A 43 76.43 33.84 -44.92
N VAL A 44 75.12 33.61 -44.74
CA VAL A 44 74.10 34.55 -45.21
C VAL A 44 73.91 35.62 -44.15
N LEU A 45 74.22 36.87 -44.50
CA LEU A 45 74.20 38.00 -43.57
C LEU A 45 72.77 38.39 -43.15
N ALA A 46 71.83 38.39 -44.10
CA ALA A 46 70.41 38.66 -43.83
C ALA A 46 69.53 38.19 -44.98
N ILE A 47 68.45 37.48 -44.67
CA ILE A 47 67.32 37.29 -45.58
C ILE A 47 66.21 38.19 -45.06
N LYS A 48 65.94 39.28 -45.76
CA LYS A 48 64.91 40.25 -45.36
C LYS A 48 63.85 40.35 -46.45
N PRO A 49 62.56 40.16 -46.11
CA PRO A 49 61.49 40.51 -47.02
C PRO A 49 61.50 42.02 -47.30
N SER A 50 60.96 42.42 -48.44
CA SER A 50 60.69 43.84 -48.69
C SER A 50 59.68 44.37 -47.66
N PRO A 51 59.69 45.67 -47.32
CA PRO A 51 58.76 46.22 -46.32
C PRO A 51 57.28 45.93 -46.60
N GLU A 52 56.89 45.85 -47.89
CA GLU A 52 55.54 45.49 -48.32
C GLU A 52 55.21 44.01 -48.08
N THR A 53 56.14 43.11 -48.37
CA THR A 53 55.95 41.66 -48.13
C THR A 53 56.01 41.30 -46.65
N ALA A 54 56.84 42.00 -45.85
CA ALA A 54 56.84 41.87 -44.40
C ALA A 54 55.47 42.22 -43.80
N ARG A 55 54.89 43.35 -44.22
CA ARG A 55 53.54 43.78 -43.80
C ARG A 55 52.46 42.79 -44.22
N ALA A 56 52.56 42.22 -45.43
CA ALA A 56 51.61 41.22 -45.91
C ALA A 56 51.66 39.93 -45.06
N LEU A 57 52.87 39.42 -44.76
CA LEU A 57 53.05 38.23 -43.92
C LEU A 57 52.59 38.45 -42.47
N GLU A 58 52.82 39.64 -41.92
CA GLU A 58 52.35 40.01 -40.58
C GLU A 58 50.82 40.08 -40.52
N ALA A 59 50.19 40.66 -41.54
CA ALA A 59 48.74 40.71 -41.65
C ALA A 59 48.11 39.31 -41.73
N GLU A 60 48.67 38.42 -42.57
CA GLU A 60 48.20 37.03 -42.70
C GLU A 60 48.34 36.26 -41.38
N ALA A 61 49.50 36.37 -40.71
CA ALA A 61 49.73 35.72 -39.42
C ALA A 61 48.77 36.24 -38.34
N ARG A 62 48.51 37.55 -38.32
CA ARG A 62 47.56 38.16 -37.40
C ARG A 62 46.13 37.70 -37.65
N GLU A 63 45.70 37.59 -38.90
CA GLU A 63 44.38 37.09 -39.26
C GLU A 63 44.19 35.63 -38.84
N GLU A 64 45.21 34.79 -39.05
CA GLU A 64 45.16 33.38 -38.65
C GLU A 64 45.03 33.23 -37.12
N ILE A 65 45.75 34.05 -36.33
CA ILE A 65 45.60 34.08 -34.86
C ILE A 65 44.18 34.50 -34.46
N LEU A 66 43.61 35.52 -35.11
CA LEU A 66 42.23 35.96 -34.84
C LEU A 66 41.22 34.86 -35.16
N ARG A 67 41.38 34.20 -36.32
CA ARG A 67 40.54 33.08 -36.73
C ARG A 67 40.59 31.92 -35.74
N GLN A 68 41.78 31.57 -35.25
CA GLN A 68 41.93 30.52 -34.23
C GLN A 68 41.27 30.90 -32.90
N SER A 69 41.38 32.18 -32.50
CA SER A 69 40.69 32.68 -31.31
C SER A 69 39.18 32.59 -31.45
N ASP A 70 38.62 33.02 -32.58
CA ASP A 70 37.19 32.95 -32.85
C ASP A 70 36.69 31.50 -32.90
N GLN A 71 37.47 30.59 -33.50
CA GLN A 71 37.16 29.16 -33.51
C GLN A 71 37.15 28.59 -32.09
N ALA A 72 38.13 28.93 -31.24
CA ALA A 72 38.16 28.48 -29.86
C ALA A 72 36.94 28.99 -29.06
N ILE A 73 36.48 30.22 -29.33
CA ILE A 73 35.26 30.77 -28.72
C ILE A 73 34.04 29.98 -29.20
N TYR A 74 33.94 29.72 -30.51
CA TYR A 74 32.86 28.94 -31.09
C TYR A 74 32.79 27.53 -30.49
N ASP A 75 33.92 26.83 -30.42
CA ASP A 75 33.99 25.46 -29.90
C ASP A 75 33.60 25.40 -28.43
N ARG A 76 34.05 26.36 -27.61
CA ARG A 76 33.64 26.48 -26.21
C ARG A 76 32.14 26.71 -26.07
N ARG A 77 31.56 27.59 -26.91
CA ARG A 77 30.13 27.86 -26.89
C ARG A 77 29.32 26.64 -27.31
N ASN A 78 29.75 25.95 -28.36
CA ASN A 78 29.08 24.74 -28.84
C ASN A 78 29.13 23.63 -27.79
N ALA A 79 30.29 23.43 -27.15
CA ALA A 79 30.43 22.49 -26.04
C ALA A 79 29.49 22.84 -24.88
N ALA A 80 29.36 24.11 -24.50
CA ALA A 80 28.44 24.53 -23.45
C ALA A 80 26.97 24.25 -23.79
N VAL A 81 26.55 24.53 -25.03
CA VAL A 81 25.18 24.26 -25.50
C VAL A 81 24.89 22.76 -25.53
N GLU A 82 25.84 21.94 -25.98
CA GLU A 82 25.70 20.48 -25.99
C GLU A 82 25.60 19.92 -24.57
N GLN A 83 26.37 20.45 -23.62
CA GLN A 83 26.23 20.09 -22.21
C GLN A 83 24.87 20.49 -21.66
N GLU A 84 24.36 21.69 -21.98
CA GLU A 84 23.02 22.12 -21.55
C GLU A 84 21.91 21.23 -22.12
N ARG A 85 22.02 20.81 -23.40
CA ARG A 85 21.09 19.85 -24.00
C ARG A 85 21.11 18.51 -23.26
N ARG A 86 22.30 17.97 -22.99
CA ARG A 86 22.45 16.71 -22.23
C ARG A 86 21.90 16.80 -20.82
N ILE A 87 22.12 17.92 -20.13
CA ILE A 87 21.57 18.14 -18.79
C ILE A 87 20.04 18.14 -18.86
N LYS A 88 19.43 18.90 -19.77
CA LYS A 88 17.97 18.94 -19.95
C LYS A 88 17.39 17.57 -20.31
N GLU A 89 18.06 16.82 -21.18
CA GLU A 89 17.62 15.46 -21.55
C GLU A 89 17.67 14.51 -20.34
N ASN A 90 18.73 14.57 -19.53
CA ASN A 90 18.85 13.79 -18.30
C ASN A 90 17.80 14.21 -17.26
N GLU A 91 17.51 15.50 -17.13
CA GLU A 91 16.46 16.02 -16.25
C GLU A 91 15.09 15.47 -16.67
N LEU A 92 14.73 15.59 -17.96
CA LEU A 92 13.48 15.03 -18.49
C LEU A 92 13.38 13.51 -18.30
N ASN A 93 14.46 12.78 -18.55
CA ASN A 93 14.49 11.34 -18.30
C ASN A 93 14.30 11.00 -16.81
N THR A 94 14.87 11.82 -15.93
CA THR A 94 14.69 11.68 -14.48
C THR A 94 13.25 11.95 -14.08
N GLU A 95 12.63 13.01 -14.62
CA GLU A 95 11.21 13.33 -14.39
C GLU A 95 10.30 12.19 -14.86
N LEU A 96 10.52 11.67 -16.07
CA LEU A 96 9.78 10.52 -16.59
C LEU A 96 9.94 9.28 -15.70
N ALA A 97 11.15 9.02 -15.20
CA ALA A 97 11.40 7.91 -14.30
C ALA A 97 10.68 8.09 -12.94
N ILE A 98 10.63 9.31 -12.42
CA ILE A 98 9.89 9.65 -11.20
C ILE A 98 8.40 9.43 -11.41
N GLU A 99 7.81 9.95 -12.50
CA GLU A 99 6.38 9.77 -12.78
C GLU A 99 6.01 8.30 -12.98
N ALA A 100 6.84 7.53 -13.70
CA ALA A 100 6.66 6.10 -13.87
C ALA A 100 6.69 5.37 -12.51
N LYS A 101 7.63 5.73 -11.63
CA LYS A 101 7.70 5.18 -10.27
C LYS A 101 6.50 5.57 -9.42
N GLN A 102 6.04 6.81 -9.50
CA GLN A 102 4.84 7.26 -8.79
C GLN A 102 3.59 6.50 -9.27
N ARG A 103 3.47 6.25 -10.58
CA ARG A 103 2.39 5.43 -11.12
C ARG A 103 2.43 4.00 -10.57
N GLN A 104 3.61 3.37 -10.57
CA GLN A 104 3.81 2.04 -9.97
C GLN A 104 3.40 2.02 -8.48
N ILE A 105 3.80 3.03 -7.71
CA ILE A 105 3.44 3.14 -6.29
C ILE A 105 1.92 3.28 -6.12
N ARG A 106 1.25 4.09 -6.96
CA ARG A 106 -0.21 4.23 -6.90
C ARG A 106 -0.92 2.93 -7.23
N GLU A 107 -0.50 2.24 -8.29
CA GLU A 107 -1.07 0.94 -8.68
C GLU A 107 -0.87 -0.11 -7.57
N ALA A 108 0.34 -0.22 -7.03
CA ALA A 108 0.63 -1.13 -5.91
C ALA A 108 -0.17 -0.80 -4.65
N LYS A 109 -0.40 0.50 -4.37
CA LYS A 109 -1.23 0.93 -3.24
C LYS A 109 -2.69 0.51 -3.42
N VAL A 110 -3.26 0.74 -4.59
CA VAL A 110 -4.65 0.34 -4.90
C VAL A 110 -4.79 -1.18 -4.80
N GLU A 111 -3.84 -1.95 -5.33
CA GLU A 111 -3.83 -3.41 -5.21
C GLU A 111 -3.76 -3.86 -3.74
N ALA A 112 -2.88 -3.24 -2.94
CA ALA A 112 -2.78 -3.52 -1.52
C ALA A 112 -4.08 -3.19 -0.76
N ASP A 113 -4.70 -2.05 -1.06
CA ASP A 113 -5.96 -1.62 -0.44
C ASP A 113 -7.10 -2.61 -0.80
N LEU A 114 -7.21 -3.02 -2.06
CA LEU A 114 -8.17 -4.06 -2.50
C LEU A 114 -7.91 -5.42 -1.83
N ALA A 115 -6.65 -5.79 -1.65
CA ALA A 115 -6.27 -7.03 -0.95
C ALA A 115 -6.66 -6.98 0.54
N VAL A 116 -6.56 -5.81 1.18
CA VAL A 116 -7.03 -5.62 2.57
C VAL A 116 -8.56 -5.69 2.63
N GLU A 117 -9.26 -4.99 1.74
CA GLU A 117 -10.72 -4.95 1.73
C GLU A 117 -11.33 -6.34 1.46
N SER A 118 -10.79 -7.08 0.49
CA SER A 118 -11.23 -8.45 0.20
C SER A 118 -11.02 -9.40 1.39
N LYS A 119 -9.88 -9.31 2.09
CA LYS A 119 -9.65 -10.06 3.33
C LYS A 119 -10.63 -9.69 4.43
N GLN A 120 -10.93 -8.40 4.59
CA GLN A 120 -11.93 -7.95 5.56
C GLN A 120 -13.33 -8.47 5.22
N GLN A 121 -13.70 -8.47 3.93
CA GLN A 121 -14.97 -9.05 3.48
C GLN A 121 -15.02 -10.55 3.81
N ALA A 122 -13.96 -11.31 3.51
CA ALA A 122 -13.89 -12.73 3.83
C ALA A 122 -14.03 -12.98 5.35
N ILE A 123 -13.42 -12.14 6.19
CA ILE A 123 -13.58 -12.21 7.65
C ILE A 123 -15.05 -11.95 8.05
N ARG A 124 -15.70 -10.93 7.47
CA ARG A 124 -17.13 -10.64 7.75
C ARG A 124 -18.03 -11.80 7.34
N GLU A 125 -17.78 -12.40 6.17
CA GLU A 125 -18.53 -13.56 5.69
C GLU A 125 -18.36 -14.78 6.60
N LEU A 126 -17.13 -15.05 7.06
CA LEU A 126 -16.85 -16.12 8.02
C LEU A 126 -17.54 -15.89 9.36
N GLN A 127 -17.50 -14.65 9.87
CA GLN A 127 -18.18 -14.28 11.10
C GLN A 127 -19.71 -14.45 10.99
N LEU A 128 -20.31 -13.97 9.89
CA LEU A 128 -21.73 -14.13 9.65
C LEU A 128 -22.13 -15.59 9.54
N ARG A 129 -21.33 -16.40 8.84
CA ARG A 129 -21.55 -17.86 8.74
C ARG A 129 -21.54 -18.50 10.13
N GLY A 130 -20.54 -18.21 10.95
CA GLY A 130 -20.46 -18.71 12.32
C GLY A 130 -21.65 -18.25 13.18
N GLN A 131 -22.14 -17.01 13.01
CA GLN A 131 -23.34 -16.53 13.69
C GLN A 131 -24.60 -17.28 13.26
N ILE A 132 -24.76 -17.55 11.96
CA ILE A 132 -25.90 -18.33 11.43
C ILE A 132 -25.86 -19.75 11.98
N GLU A 133 -24.68 -20.38 12.02
CA GLU A 133 -24.49 -21.73 12.59
C GLU A 133 -24.87 -21.76 14.08
N MET A 134 -24.34 -20.83 14.89
CA MET A 134 -24.71 -20.71 16.30
C MET A 134 -26.22 -20.49 16.50
N GLU A 135 -26.85 -19.67 15.66
CA GLU A 135 -28.29 -19.40 15.76
C GLU A 135 -29.12 -20.63 15.36
N ASN A 136 -28.67 -21.41 14.39
CA ASN A 136 -29.30 -22.69 14.03
C ASN A 136 -29.17 -23.72 15.17
N GLU A 137 -28.00 -23.82 15.80
CA GLU A 137 -27.81 -24.66 16.98
C GLU A 137 -28.71 -24.22 18.15
N ARG A 138 -28.86 -22.91 18.36
CA ARG A 138 -29.79 -22.36 19.36
C ARG A 138 -31.24 -22.74 19.07
N LYS A 139 -31.67 -22.67 17.80
CA LYS A 139 -33.02 -23.11 17.41
C LYS A 139 -33.22 -24.60 17.68
N GLN A 140 -32.24 -25.45 17.35
CA GLN A 140 -32.30 -26.87 17.66
C GLN A 140 -32.37 -27.14 19.15
N LEU A 141 -31.55 -26.45 19.95
CA LEU A 141 -31.58 -26.55 21.40
C LEU A 141 -32.92 -26.08 21.99
N ALA A 142 -33.50 -25.00 21.47
CA ALA A 142 -34.80 -24.51 21.89
C ALA A 142 -35.92 -25.51 21.57
N ALA A 143 -35.90 -26.13 20.38
CA ALA A 143 -36.85 -27.18 20.01
C ALA A 143 -36.71 -28.40 20.93
N ALA A 144 -35.48 -28.89 21.16
CA ALA A 144 -35.24 -30.00 22.08
C ALA A 144 -35.70 -29.71 23.50
N ARG A 145 -35.51 -28.47 23.99
CA ARG A 145 -36.02 -28.04 25.31
C ARG A 145 -37.55 -28.03 25.35
N ALA A 146 -38.21 -27.53 24.31
CA ALA A 146 -39.67 -27.53 24.23
C ALA A 146 -40.23 -28.96 24.26
N ASP A 147 -39.61 -29.88 23.51
CA ASP A 147 -39.99 -31.30 23.50
C ASP A 147 -39.76 -31.98 24.86
N ASN A 148 -38.63 -31.69 25.51
CA ASN A 148 -38.35 -32.18 26.86
C ASN A 148 -39.39 -31.68 27.87
N THR A 149 -39.67 -30.37 27.91
CA THR A 149 -40.67 -29.79 28.81
C THR A 149 -42.06 -30.36 28.56
N ARG A 150 -42.44 -30.58 27.29
CA ARG A 150 -43.70 -31.24 26.96
C ARG A 150 -43.76 -32.66 27.49
N THR A 151 -42.70 -33.45 27.27
CA THR A 151 -42.62 -34.84 27.75
C THR A 151 -42.67 -34.91 29.27
N GLU A 152 -41.99 -34.00 29.97
CA GLU A 152 -42.04 -33.89 31.42
C GLU A 152 -43.44 -33.52 31.92
N ALA A 153 -44.11 -32.56 31.27
CA ALA A 153 -45.47 -32.16 31.61
C ALA A 153 -46.48 -33.29 31.37
N ASP A 154 -46.37 -34.01 30.25
CA ASP A 154 -47.20 -35.17 29.92
C ASP A 154 -46.98 -36.30 30.95
N ALA A 155 -45.74 -36.55 31.36
CA ALA A 155 -45.42 -37.52 32.40
C ALA A 155 -45.99 -37.13 33.77
N GLN A 156 -45.91 -35.84 34.15
CA GLN A 156 -46.50 -35.33 35.39
C GLN A 156 -48.04 -35.42 35.37
N ALA A 157 -48.68 -35.05 34.25
CA ALA A 157 -50.12 -35.18 34.07
C ALA A 157 -50.57 -36.65 34.16
N TYR A 158 -49.80 -37.56 33.56
CA TYR A 158 -50.04 -39.00 33.69
C TYR A 158 -49.90 -39.46 35.14
N ALA A 159 -48.83 -39.08 35.85
CA ALA A 159 -48.62 -39.45 37.24
C ALA A 159 -49.76 -38.95 38.15
N ILE A 160 -50.18 -37.68 37.98
CA ILE A 160 -51.31 -37.10 38.73
C ILE A 160 -52.60 -37.86 38.40
N SER A 161 -52.93 -38.04 37.12
CA SER A 161 -54.15 -38.75 36.73
C SER A 161 -54.20 -40.20 37.23
N ALA A 162 -53.10 -40.94 37.13
CA ALA A 162 -52.98 -42.30 37.66
C ALA A 162 -53.13 -42.34 39.19
N SER A 163 -52.61 -41.34 39.92
CA SER A 163 -52.77 -41.24 41.37
C SER A 163 -54.20 -40.89 41.81
N LEU A 164 -54.93 -40.12 40.99
CA LEU A 164 -56.32 -39.72 41.24
C LEU A 164 -57.33 -40.78 40.75
N GLN A 165 -56.94 -41.68 39.85
CA GLN A 165 -57.80 -42.72 39.28
C GLN A 165 -58.49 -43.60 40.35
N PRO A 166 -57.82 -44.07 41.41
CA PRO A 166 -58.50 -44.82 42.48
C PRO A 166 -59.55 -43.99 43.24
N LEU A 167 -59.35 -42.67 43.33
CA LEU A 167 -60.27 -41.76 44.01
C LEU A 167 -61.55 -41.52 43.20
N GLN A 168 -61.49 -41.57 41.87
CA GLN A 168 -62.67 -41.44 41.01
C GLN A 168 -63.67 -42.60 41.18
N ALA A 169 -63.21 -43.77 41.63
CA ALA A 169 -64.06 -44.93 41.90
C ALA A 169 -64.71 -44.92 43.29
N LEU A 170 -64.36 -43.96 44.15
CA LEU A 170 -64.96 -43.81 45.47
C LEU A 170 -66.30 -43.05 45.39
N ASP A 171 -67.26 -43.45 46.23
CA ASP A 171 -68.53 -42.74 46.39
C ASP A 171 -68.26 -41.28 46.85
N PRO A 172 -68.94 -40.27 46.30
CA PRO A 172 -68.84 -38.87 46.74
C PRO A 172 -68.83 -38.67 48.26
N LYS A 173 -69.63 -39.45 49.01
CA LYS A 173 -69.64 -39.38 50.49
C LYS A 173 -68.33 -39.84 51.14
N MET A 174 -67.64 -40.81 50.55
CA MET A 174 -66.35 -41.29 51.05
C MET A 174 -65.21 -40.31 50.67
N LEU A 175 -65.30 -39.66 49.52
CA LEU A 175 -64.38 -38.59 49.11
C LEU A 175 -64.47 -37.38 50.04
N ASP A 176 -65.70 -36.97 50.40
CA ASP A 176 -65.91 -35.92 51.39
C ASP A 176 -65.29 -36.30 52.74
N LEU A 177 -65.51 -37.54 53.23
CA LEU A 177 -64.90 -38.01 54.49
C LEU A 177 -63.36 -38.05 54.47
N LEU A 178 -62.75 -38.44 53.35
CA LEU A 178 -61.28 -38.40 53.16
C LEU A 178 -60.76 -36.97 53.11
N GLY A 179 -61.45 -36.08 52.39
CA GLY A 179 -61.14 -34.65 52.36
C GLY A 179 -61.25 -34.01 53.74
N MET A 180 -62.22 -34.45 54.55
CA MET A 180 -62.43 -33.98 55.92
C MET A 180 -61.30 -34.36 56.89
N GLN A 181 -60.61 -35.49 56.70
CA GLN A 181 -59.46 -35.87 57.55
C GLN A 181 -58.24 -34.98 57.35
N SER A 182 -58.10 -34.38 56.18
CA SER A 182 -57.01 -33.46 55.81
C SER A 182 -57.42 -31.97 55.82
N ALA A 183 -58.69 -31.67 56.09
CA ALA A 183 -59.21 -30.30 56.06
C ALA A 183 -59.00 -29.58 57.39
N ASP A 184 -58.70 -28.29 57.29
CA ASP A 184 -58.69 -27.36 58.43
C ASP A 184 -60.04 -27.40 59.16
N PRO A 185 -60.09 -27.54 60.52
CA PRO A 185 -61.33 -27.56 61.30
C PRO A 185 -62.34 -26.46 60.94
N ARG A 186 -61.88 -25.27 60.53
CA ARG A 186 -62.76 -24.17 60.10
C ARG A 186 -63.47 -24.47 58.77
N LYS A 187 -62.80 -25.17 57.85
CA LYS A 187 -63.40 -25.63 56.58
C LYS A 187 -64.43 -26.75 56.83
N LEU A 188 -64.20 -27.60 57.83
CA LEU A 188 -65.18 -28.61 58.26
C LEU A 188 -66.46 -27.97 58.79
N ILE A 189 -66.31 -26.99 59.69
CA ILE A 189 -67.46 -26.30 60.31
C ILE A 189 -68.26 -25.52 59.26
N SER A 190 -67.59 -24.84 58.34
CA SER A 190 -68.29 -24.15 57.24
C SER A 190 -69.00 -25.11 56.27
N SER A 191 -68.46 -26.32 56.02
CA SER A 191 -69.16 -27.34 55.23
C SER A 191 -70.38 -27.91 55.97
N ALA A 192 -70.27 -28.19 57.27
CA ALA A 192 -71.39 -28.66 58.09
C ALA A 192 -72.50 -27.61 58.22
N LEU A 193 -72.16 -26.33 58.34
CA LEU A 193 -73.13 -25.22 58.31
C LEU A 193 -73.84 -25.12 56.94
N ARG A 194 -73.14 -25.39 55.83
CA ARG A 194 -73.73 -25.40 54.49
C ARG A 194 -74.69 -26.56 54.31
N ASP A 195 -74.34 -27.75 54.80
CA ASP A 195 -75.22 -28.94 54.76
C ASP A 195 -76.45 -28.78 55.65
N LEU A 196 -76.26 -28.15 56.81
CA LEU A 196 -77.34 -27.78 57.72
C LEU A 196 -78.28 -26.76 57.07
N ALA A 197 -77.73 -25.74 56.38
CA ALA A 197 -78.51 -24.76 55.64
C ALA A 197 -79.25 -25.38 54.43
N ALA A 198 -78.62 -26.32 53.72
CA ALA A 198 -79.24 -27.04 52.61
C ALA A 198 -80.40 -27.96 53.06
N ASN A 199 -80.42 -28.38 54.32
CA ASN A 199 -81.51 -29.14 54.93
C ASN A 199 -82.38 -28.30 55.87
N ALA A 200 -82.25 -26.96 55.85
CA ALA A 200 -82.94 -26.07 56.78
C ALA A 200 -84.47 -26.19 56.71
N ASP A 201 -85.03 -26.55 55.56
CA ASP A 201 -86.48 -26.78 55.39
C ASP A 201 -87.02 -27.92 56.27
N LYS A 202 -86.15 -28.82 56.75
CA LYS A 202 -86.50 -29.94 57.64
C LYS A 202 -86.22 -29.64 59.12
N ILE A 203 -85.66 -28.47 59.43
CA ILE A 203 -85.18 -28.09 60.77
C ILE A 203 -86.05 -26.93 61.26
N GLY A 204 -86.93 -27.19 62.23
CA GLY A 204 -87.96 -26.23 62.65
C GLY A 204 -87.43 -24.91 63.22
N ASN A 205 -86.58 -24.95 64.26
CA ASN A 205 -85.91 -23.78 64.82
C ASN A 205 -84.59 -24.22 65.46
N LEU A 206 -83.46 -23.63 65.04
CA LEU A 206 -82.15 -23.86 65.64
C LEU A 206 -81.65 -22.56 66.29
N ASN A 207 -81.51 -22.57 67.61
CA ASN A 207 -80.95 -21.46 68.37
C ASN A 207 -79.46 -21.68 68.59
N ILE A 208 -78.62 -20.86 67.96
CA ILE A 208 -77.17 -20.89 68.14
C ILE A 208 -76.79 -19.79 69.13
N SER A 209 -76.20 -20.15 70.26
CA SER A 209 -75.73 -19.19 71.27
C SER A 209 -74.37 -18.58 70.87
N PRO A 210 -74.09 -17.32 71.26
CA PRO A 210 -72.82 -16.66 70.97
C PRO A 210 -71.59 -17.44 71.48
N ASP A 211 -71.67 -18.04 72.67
CA ASP A 211 -70.58 -18.85 73.26
C ASP A 211 -70.27 -20.12 72.44
N LEU A 212 -71.29 -20.77 71.84
CA LEU A 212 -71.10 -21.96 71.02
C LEU A 212 -70.41 -21.62 69.69
N LEU A 213 -70.75 -20.48 69.09
CA LEU A 213 -70.10 -19.94 67.90
C LEU A 213 -68.63 -19.60 68.16
N GLU A 214 -68.33 -19.01 69.32
CA GLU A 214 -66.96 -18.66 69.70
C GLU A 214 -66.09 -19.90 69.97
N ALA A 215 -66.66 -20.95 70.57
CA ALA A 215 -65.98 -22.23 70.80
C ALA A 215 -65.66 -23.00 69.50
N LEU A 216 -66.50 -22.84 68.47
CA LEU A 216 -66.32 -23.50 67.17
C LEU A 216 -65.37 -22.73 66.23
N MET A 217 -65.18 -21.42 66.42
CA MET A 217 -64.29 -20.60 65.56
C MET A 217 -62.83 -20.51 66.04
N LYS A 218 -62.52 -21.03 67.23
CA LYS A 218 -61.14 -21.11 67.75
C LYS A 218 -60.36 -22.22 67.02
#